data_AF-A0A8H7BE63-F1
#
_entry.id   AF-A0A8H7BE63-F1
#
_cell.length_a   1.000
_cell.length_b   1.000
_cell.length_c   1.000
_cell.angle_alpha   90.00
_cell.angle_beta   90.00
_cell.angle_gamma   90.00
#
_symmetry.space_group_name_H-M   'P 1'
#
loop_
_entity.id
_entity.type
_entity.pdbx_description
1 polymer ?
#
loop_
_entity_poly.entity_id
_entity_poly.type
_entity_poly.pdbx_seq_one_letter_code
_entity_poly.pdbx_strand_id
1 'polypeptide(L)'
;MASTPTLRQFSACLRCVRQLPAANGTRRLLSTSAVAREEVQTQPTNATPPPPPSNPPEGAAQKAGSQETPEYMQKWGTLDPQMVENKKQERRLLRREHVQPVGSRRRRAALRRSTMQKADEVPFEQLPYQCFQEARKVLLEDRQEKIKEIETQQLRIKNLEAQDPSTSGGPAAKEHRLRSMKQHLQDLIILADINDPVVKRKFEDGLGNMNKPIYRHLAEKKWRQFKRRVLEQRITQLAIVPDLLPSLNLVADVDLGFGRKPVAPGDFVDSAISEKMPRLNVQTFTPGEKLVTVVVVDADVPVTEKDGFTYRCHLIASNISISPSNTSIPLQRIAQEDQKTEDPSAKKIALPWAAPWAHKGAPYHRLGIFVFEQNEGKALDVTKFNKTQRMGFNLRSFADSNKLSAITATLFRTKWDESMAGVMERAGLKDQIAVEFKRKRVEPLPYKRRTERMR
;
A
#
# COMPACT_ATOMS: atom_id res chain seq x y z
N MET A 1 14.72 58.64 -30.69
CA MET A 1 15.74 58.74 -29.63
C MET A 1 15.33 57.81 -28.50
N ALA A 2 16.16 56.82 -28.21
CA ALA A 2 15.85 55.74 -27.28
C ALA A 2 15.95 56.22 -25.82
N SER A 3 14.87 56.12 -25.05
CA SER A 3 14.85 56.37 -23.61
C SER A 3 15.22 55.10 -22.85
N THR A 4 16.40 55.10 -22.24
CA THR A 4 16.88 54.07 -21.31
C THR A 4 16.03 54.04 -20.03
N PRO A 5 15.53 52.87 -19.57
CA PRO A 5 14.94 52.76 -18.24
C PRO A 5 16.02 52.64 -17.16
N THR A 6 15.90 53.47 -16.13
CA THR A 6 16.78 53.51 -14.96
C THR A 6 16.62 52.25 -14.09
N LEU A 7 17.70 51.49 -13.94
CA LEU A 7 17.81 50.38 -12.97
C LEU A 7 17.90 50.94 -11.54
N ARG A 8 16.79 50.93 -10.79
CA ARG A 8 16.86 50.99 -9.32
C ARG A 8 17.20 49.61 -8.78
N GLN A 9 18.40 49.50 -8.19
CA GLN A 9 18.84 48.33 -7.45
C GLN A 9 17.94 48.13 -6.22
N PHE A 10 17.24 47.01 -6.15
CA PHE A 10 16.63 46.55 -4.91
C PHE A 10 17.75 46.08 -3.97
N SER A 11 18.04 46.86 -2.95
CA SER A 11 18.87 46.46 -1.81
C SER A 11 18.19 45.29 -1.08
N ALA A 12 18.62 44.07 -1.38
CA ALA A 12 18.17 42.87 -0.69
C ALA A 12 18.65 42.92 0.77
N CYS A 13 17.69 42.88 1.70
CA CYS A 13 17.95 42.84 3.13
C CYS A 13 18.66 41.52 3.49
N LEU A 14 19.96 41.59 3.81
CA LEU A 14 20.83 40.44 4.13
C LEU A 14 20.43 39.64 5.39
N ARG A 15 19.35 40.03 6.08
CA ARG A 15 18.76 39.26 7.20
C ARG A 15 17.65 38.29 6.79
N CYS A 16 17.25 38.24 5.52
CA CYS A 16 16.17 37.37 5.03
C CYS A 16 16.65 36.18 4.17
N VAL A 17 17.96 36.01 3.98
CA VAL A 17 18.53 34.83 3.32
C VAL A 17 18.79 33.76 4.38
N ARG A 18 17.92 32.73 4.42
CA ARG A 18 18.14 31.55 5.28
C ARG A 18 19.39 30.81 4.79
N GLN A 19 20.37 30.68 5.69
CA GLN A 19 21.41 29.67 5.58
C GLN A 19 20.77 28.28 5.58
N LEU A 20 21.11 27.45 4.59
CA LEU A 20 20.81 26.02 4.57
C LEU A 20 21.71 25.33 5.62
N PRO A 21 21.16 24.66 6.64
CA PRO A 21 22.00 23.84 7.51
C PRO A 21 22.36 22.54 6.81
N ALA A 22 23.63 22.18 6.94
CA ALA A 22 24.20 20.90 6.54
C ALA A 22 23.53 19.70 7.23
N ALA A 23 23.81 18.53 6.68
CA ALA A 23 23.32 17.20 7.04
C ALA A 23 23.17 16.96 8.57
N ASN A 24 21.93 17.04 9.06
CA ASN A 24 21.34 16.35 10.23
C ASN A 24 20.09 17.10 10.75
N GLY A 25 19.25 17.61 9.84
CA GLY A 25 18.01 18.29 10.17
C GLY A 25 16.80 17.38 9.90
N THR A 26 16.07 17.02 10.96
CA THR A 26 14.75 16.39 10.85
C THR A 26 13.83 17.27 9.99
N ARG A 27 13.50 16.80 8.78
CA ARG A 27 12.50 17.42 7.92
C ARG A 27 11.22 17.59 8.73
N ARG A 28 10.72 18.83 8.83
CA ARG A 28 9.35 19.10 9.31
C ARG A 28 8.38 18.51 8.29
N LEU A 29 8.04 17.26 8.49
CA LEU A 29 6.88 16.64 7.87
C LEU A 29 5.64 17.41 8.36
N LEU A 30 4.80 17.84 7.43
CA LEU A 30 3.40 18.12 7.72
C LEU A 30 2.87 16.89 8.49
N SER A 31 2.31 17.14 9.67
CA SER A 31 2.08 16.14 10.70
C SER A 31 1.33 14.92 10.17
N THR A 32 2.01 13.79 10.04
CA THR A 32 1.40 12.46 10.09
C THR A 32 1.11 12.12 11.54
N SER A 33 0.18 12.84 12.18
CA SER A 33 -0.39 12.41 13.46
C SER A 33 -1.52 11.44 13.17
N ALA A 34 -1.62 10.40 14.00
CA ALA A 34 -2.48 9.24 13.83
C ALA A 34 -3.95 9.60 13.52
N VAL A 35 -4.51 8.90 12.54
CA VAL A 35 -5.95 8.79 12.20
C VAL A 35 -6.70 8.00 13.29
N ALA A 36 -6.09 7.79 14.46
CA ALA A 36 -6.65 6.96 15.52
C ALA A 36 -7.76 7.74 16.22
N ARG A 37 -9.01 7.33 15.97
CA ARG A 37 -10.27 7.74 16.62
C ARG A 37 -10.93 9.01 16.08
N GLU A 38 -11.33 8.97 14.81
CA GLU A 38 -12.37 9.85 14.26
C GLU A 38 -13.68 9.08 14.04
N GLU A 39 -14.03 8.18 14.96
CA GLU A 39 -15.40 7.68 15.05
C GLU A 39 -16.22 8.70 15.85
N VAL A 40 -17.20 9.28 15.16
CA VAL A 40 -18.17 10.20 15.74
C VAL A 40 -19.02 9.44 16.75
N GLN A 41 -18.83 9.72 18.04
CA GLN A 41 -19.86 9.44 19.04
C GLN A 41 -21.02 10.41 18.78
N THR A 42 -21.95 10.05 17.92
CA THR A 42 -23.30 10.60 18.01
C THR A 42 -23.97 9.92 19.20
N GLN A 43 -23.99 10.58 20.36
CA GLN A 43 -24.90 10.16 21.43
C GLN A 43 -26.34 10.45 20.97
N PRO A 44 -27.24 9.45 20.91
CA PRO A 44 -28.67 9.74 20.87
C PRO A 44 -29.08 10.25 22.26
N THR A 45 -29.62 11.46 22.30
CA THR A 45 -30.34 11.97 23.48
C THR A 45 -31.59 11.12 23.66
N ASN A 46 -31.70 10.44 24.81
CA ASN A 46 -32.81 9.59 25.27
C ASN A 46 -32.69 8.10 24.94
N ALA A 47 -31.86 7.39 25.70
CA ALA A 47 -32.10 5.99 26.03
C ALA A 47 -31.60 5.72 27.46
N THR A 48 -32.51 5.28 28.34
CA THR A 48 -32.21 4.80 29.69
C THR A 48 -31.31 3.56 29.59
N PRO A 49 -30.22 3.45 30.37
CA PRO A 49 -29.36 2.27 30.31
C PRO A 49 -30.10 1.01 30.81
N PRO A 50 -29.96 -0.16 30.15
CA PRO A 50 -30.49 -1.40 30.67
C PRO A 50 -29.71 -1.85 31.93
N PRO A 51 -30.34 -2.58 32.86
CA PRO A 51 -29.68 -3.07 34.06
C PRO A 51 -28.60 -4.11 33.72
N PRO A 52 -27.51 -4.19 34.51
CA PRO A 52 -26.40 -5.11 34.23
C PRO A 52 -26.83 -6.58 34.40
N PRO A 53 -26.36 -7.50 33.54
CA PRO A 53 -26.55 -8.93 33.74
C PRO A 53 -25.72 -9.44 34.92
N SER A 54 -26.31 -10.38 35.67
CA SER A 54 -25.71 -11.10 36.78
C SER A 54 -24.52 -11.97 36.34
N ASN A 55 -23.49 -11.97 37.20
CA ASN A 55 -22.19 -12.66 37.16
C ASN A 55 -22.02 -13.92 36.26
N PRO A 56 -20.88 -14.02 35.57
CA PRO A 56 -20.22 -15.30 35.22
C PRO A 56 -18.87 -15.51 35.99
N PRO A 57 -18.33 -16.74 35.97
CA PRO A 57 -17.59 -17.33 37.09
C PRO A 57 -16.12 -16.92 37.20
N GLU A 58 -15.62 -17.03 38.43
CA GLU A 58 -14.26 -16.76 38.88
C GLU A 58 -13.24 -17.69 38.18
N GLY A 59 -12.13 -17.10 37.72
CA GLY A 59 -10.94 -17.86 37.34
C GLY A 59 -10.08 -17.23 36.25
N ALA A 60 -9.01 -16.54 36.66
CA ALA A 60 -7.81 -16.25 35.87
C ALA A 60 -7.88 -15.18 34.75
N ALA A 61 -8.17 -13.92 35.10
CA ALA A 61 -7.67 -12.75 34.35
C ALA A 61 -7.54 -11.46 35.18
N GLN A 62 -7.44 -11.55 36.50
CA GLN A 62 -7.27 -10.39 37.39
C GLN A 62 -5.83 -10.30 37.91
N LYS A 63 -4.85 -10.05 37.03
CA LYS A 63 -3.53 -9.50 37.43
C LYS A 63 -2.94 -8.63 36.32
N ALA A 64 -3.60 -7.50 36.07
CA ALA A 64 -2.94 -6.30 35.57
C ALA A 64 -3.48 -5.14 36.39
N GLY A 65 -2.84 -4.85 37.52
CA GLY A 65 -3.21 -3.72 38.37
C GLY A 65 -3.17 -2.43 37.55
N SER A 66 -4.20 -1.61 37.70
CA SER A 66 -4.20 -0.22 37.24
C SER A 66 -2.95 0.45 37.81
N GLN A 67 -2.00 0.82 36.96
CA GLN A 67 -0.83 1.59 37.39
C GLN A 67 -1.33 2.87 38.06
N GLU A 68 -1.14 2.98 39.37
CA GLU A 68 -1.51 4.17 40.14
C GLU A 68 -0.80 5.37 39.52
N THR A 69 -1.58 6.30 38.97
CA THR A 69 -1.02 7.53 38.40
C THR A 69 -0.26 8.26 39.51
N PRO A 70 1.02 8.62 39.30
CA PRO A 70 1.83 9.27 40.32
C PRO A 70 1.13 10.50 40.89
N GLU A 71 1.27 10.77 42.19
CA GLU A 71 0.57 11.87 42.89
C GLU A 71 0.78 13.24 42.21
N TYR A 72 1.97 13.50 41.65
CA TYR A 72 2.24 14.72 40.89
C TYR A 72 1.44 14.83 39.58
N MET A 73 1.01 13.70 39.00
CA MET A 73 0.15 13.62 37.81
C MET A 73 -1.34 13.65 38.16
N GLN A 74 -1.71 13.56 39.44
CA GLN A 74 -3.09 13.74 39.91
C GLN A 74 -3.43 15.23 40.09
N LYS A 75 -2.44 16.07 40.46
CA LYS A 75 -2.57 17.55 40.54
C LYS A 75 -2.89 18.22 39.20
N TRP A 76 -2.77 17.45 38.14
CA TRP A 76 -3.09 17.83 36.80
C TRP A 76 -4.62 17.68 36.60
N GLY A 77 -5.38 18.76 36.37
CA GLY A 77 -6.79 18.65 35.93
C GLY A 77 -7.04 17.75 34.70
N THR A 78 -8.29 17.31 34.50
CA THR A 78 -8.74 16.55 33.32
C THR A 78 -8.55 17.38 32.04
N LEU A 79 -8.13 16.75 30.94
CA LEU A 79 -7.87 17.42 29.67
C LEU A 79 -8.66 16.73 28.56
N ASP A 80 -9.50 17.45 27.84
CA ASP A 80 -10.30 16.86 26.76
C ASP A 80 -9.45 16.55 25.53
N PRO A 81 -9.37 15.29 25.07
CA PRO A 81 -8.55 14.90 23.92
C PRO A 81 -8.87 15.66 22.62
N GLN A 82 -10.09 16.20 22.51
CA GLN A 82 -10.55 16.95 21.35
C GLN A 82 -10.16 18.43 21.36
N MET A 83 -9.75 18.99 22.51
CA MET A 83 -9.52 20.43 22.69
C MET A 83 -8.07 20.79 23.03
N VAL A 84 -7.19 19.80 23.22
CA VAL A 84 -5.78 20.05 23.59
C VAL A 84 -4.96 20.69 22.47
N GLU A 85 -4.51 21.93 22.61
CA GLU A 85 -3.71 22.60 21.56
C GLU A 85 -2.19 22.49 21.80
N ASN A 86 -1.77 22.57 23.07
CA ASN A 86 -0.37 22.77 23.42
C ASN A 86 0.42 21.47 23.49
N LYS A 87 1.66 21.46 22.98
CA LYS A 87 2.57 20.30 23.03
C LYS A 87 2.78 19.75 24.46
N LYS A 88 2.81 20.64 25.46
CA LYS A 88 2.93 20.25 26.88
C LYS A 88 1.69 19.47 27.35
N GLN A 89 0.50 19.92 26.97
CA GLN A 89 -0.77 19.27 27.30
C GLN A 89 -0.95 17.95 26.52
N GLU A 90 -0.53 17.87 25.25
CA GLU A 90 -0.54 16.61 24.48
C GLU A 90 0.33 15.54 25.14
N ARG A 91 1.55 15.92 25.56
CA ARG A 91 2.46 15.01 26.28
C ARG A 91 1.93 14.60 27.65
N ARG A 92 1.08 15.41 28.26
CA ARG A 92 0.44 15.13 29.54
C ARG A 92 -0.73 14.16 29.36
N LEU A 93 -1.55 14.39 28.33
CA LEU A 93 -2.65 13.50 27.94
C LEU A 93 -2.12 12.10 27.59
N LEU A 94 -1.04 12.04 26.80
CA LEU A 94 -0.38 10.77 26.47
C LEU A 94 0.22 10.06 27.70
N ARG A 95 0.81 10.79 28.64
CA ARG A 95 1.45 10.20 29.83
C ARG A 95 0.46 9.75 30.89
N ARG A 96 -0.63 10.49 31.10
CA ARG A 96 -1.61 10.17 32.15
C ARG A 96 -2.68 9.22 31.63
N GLU A 97 -3.32 9.58 30.54
CA GLU A 97 -4.51 8.89 30.03
C GLU A 97 -4.17 7.86 28.96
N HIS A 98 -2.91 7.82 28.49
CA HIS A 98 -2.48 6.94 27.38
C HIS A 98 -3.30 7.13 26.10
N VAL A 99 -4.01 8.26 25.99
CA VAL A 99 -4.82 8.64 24.84
C VAL A 99 -4.00 9.55 23.93
N GLN A 100 -4.18 9.41 22.61
CA GLN A 100 -3.65 10.37 21.65
C GLN A 100 -4.70 11.44 21.38
N PRO A 101 -4.30 12.71 21.24
CA PRO A 101 -5.24 13.78 21.00
C PRO A 101 -5.83 13.66 19.58
N VAL A 102 -7.11 13.99 19.42
CA VAL A 102 -7.88 13.67 18.21
C VAL A 102 -7.61 14.69 17.09
N GLY A 103 -7.16 14.21 15.93
CA GLY A 103 -6.94 15.03 14.74
C GLY A 103 -5.82 16.07 14.90
N SER A 104 -5.80 17.05 13.98
CA SER A 104 -4.75 18.08 13.94
C SER A 104 -4.94 19.16 15.02
N ARG A 105 -3.84 19.81 15.42
CA ARG A 105 -3.89 20.98 16.33
C ARG A 105 -4.81 22.09 15.83
N ARG A 106 -4.88 22.29 14.51
CA ARG A 106 -5.76 23.29 13.89
C ARG A 106 -7.23 22.97 14.11
N ARG A 107 -7.63 21.70 13.93
CA ARG A 107 -9.00 21.21 14.21
C ARG A 107 -9.37 21.47 15.66
N ARG A 108 -8.50 21.07 16.58
CA ARG A 108 -8.73 21.23 18.02
C ARG A 108 -8.79 22.69 18.45
N ALA A 109 -7.98 23.56 17.82
CA ALA A 109 -8.05 24.99 18.08
C ALA A 109 -9.33 25.64 17.55
N ALA A 110 -9.82 25.22 16.39
CA ALA A 110 -11.10 25.68 15.87
C ALA A 110 -12.25 25.27 16.81
N LEU A 111 -12.28 24.01 17.24
CA LEU A 111 -13.28 23.50 18.18
C LEU A 111 -13.21 24.22 19.54
N ARG A 112 -12.01 24.41 20.09
CA ARG A 112 -11.86 25.13 21.35
C ARG A 112 -12.37 26.56 21.25
N ARG A 113 -12.08 27.25 20.16
CA ARG A 113 -12.56 28.63 19.92
C ARG A 113 -14.07 28.68 19.75
N SER A 114 -14.68 27.75 19.02
CA SER A 114 -16.14 27.68 18.89
C SER A 114 -16.80 27.41 20.24
N THR A 115 -16.26 26.49 21.04
CA THR A 115 -16.77 26.23 22.40
C THR A 115 -16.60 27.45 23.32
N MET A 116 -15.46 28.14 23.27
CA MET A 116 -15.24 29.37 24.04
C MET A 116 -16.21 30.48 23.65
N GLN A 117 -16.53 30.60 22.36
CA GLN A 117 -17.50 31.56 21.83
C GLN A 117 -18.95 31.09 22.00
N LYS A 118 -19.19 29.91 22.60
CA LYS A 118 -20.50 29.26 22.70
C LYS A 118 -21.24 29.22 21.35
N ALA A 119 -20.49 29.02 20.26
CA ALA A 119 -21.05 28.89 18.93
C ALA A 119 -21.71 27.51 18.77
N ASP A 120 -22.83 27.47 18.06
CA ASP A 120 -23.56 26.23 17.81
C ASP A 120 -22.75 25.27 16.93
N GLU A 121 -22.77 23.98 17.28
CA GLU A 121 -22.08 22.93 16.53
C GLU A 121 -22.87 22.58 15.26
N VAL A 122 -22.62 23.32 14.19
CA VAL A 122 -23.29 23.11 12.89
C VAL A 122 -22.53 22.05 12.08
N PRO A 123 -23.21 20.98 11.60
CA PRO A 123 -22.63 20.03 10.64
C PRO A 123 -22.10 20.74 9.40
N PHE A 124 -21.02 20.21 8.82
CA PHE A 124 -20.41 20.79 7.62
C PHE A 124 -21.41 21.05 6.47
N GLU A 125 -22.39 20.17 6.30
CA GLU A 125 -23.42 20.29 5.27
C GLU A 125 -24.44 21.42 5.52
N GLN A 126 -24.58 21.87 6.75
CA GLN A 126 -25.57 22.87 7.18
C GLN A 126 -24.97 24.27 7.33
N LEU A 127 -23.71 24.47 6.92
CA LEU A 127 -23.08 25.78 6.96
C LEU A 127 -23.84 26.79 6.10
N PRO A 128 -24.21 27.98 6.63
CA PRO A 128 -25.13 28.92 5.99
C PRO A 128 -24.44 29.79 4.91
N TYR A 129 -23.70 29.15 3.99
CA TYR A 129 -23.14 29.83 2.82
C TYR A 129 -24.07 29.64 1.62
N GLN A 130 -24.54 30.74 1.02
CA GLN A 130 -25.54 30.72 -0.05
C GLN A 130 -25.15 29.81 -1.22
N CYS A 131 -24.01 30.09 -1.86
CA CYS A 131 -23.55 29.32 -3.02
C CYS A 131 -23.33 27.83 -2.67
N PHE A 132 -22.88 27.52 -1.46
CA PHE A 132 -22.71 26.14 -1.01
C PHE A 132 -24.04 25.40 -0.87
N GLN A 133 -25.06 26.05 -0.30
CA GLN A 133 -26.39 25.46 -0.14
C GLN A 133 -27.12 25.31 -1.48
N GLU A 134 -27.02 26.31 -2.36
CA GLU A 134 -27.58 26.23 -3.72
C GLU A 134 -26.93 25.10 -4.53
N ALA A 135 -25.60 25.00 -4.53
CA ALA A 135 -24.90 23.89 -5.18
C ALA A 135 -25.32 22.53 -4.59
N ARG A 136 -25.47 22.44 -3.26
CA ARG A 136 -25.92 21.21 -2.60
C ARG A 136 -27.33 20.81 -3.02
N LYS A 137 -28.25 21.76 -3.23
CA LYS A 137 -29.60 21.46 -3.76
C LYS A 137 -29.53 20.79 -5.13
N VAL A 138 -28.74 21.37 -6.05
CA VAL A 138 -28.53 20.79 -7.39
C VAL A 138 -27.96 19.38 -7.31
N LEU A 139 -26.98 19.14 -6.44
CA LEU A 139 -26.39 17.81 -6.26
C LEU A 139 -27.36 16.80 -5.64
N LEU A 140 -28.25 17.24 -4.75
CA LEU A 140 -29.28 16.38 -4.17
C LEU A 140 -30.34 15.98 -5.19
N GLU A 141 -30.73 16.91 -6.08
CA GLU A 141 -31.64 16.64 -7.19
C GLU A 141 -31.04 15.62 -8.17
N ASP A 142 -29.80 15.83 -8.64
CA ASP A 142 -29.09 14.88 -9.50
C ASP A 142 -28.96 13.50 -8.82
N ARG A 143 -28.62 13.46 -7.53
CA ARG A 143 -28.56 12.21 -6.78
C ARG A 143 -29.89 11.47 -6.75
N GLN A 144 -31.01 12.18 -6.58
CA GLN A 144 -32.35 11.55 -6.62
C GLN A 144 -32.68 10.98 -7.99
N GLU A 145 -32.29 11.67 -9.07
CA GLU A 145 -32.44 11.13 -10.43
C GLU A 145 -31.62 9.85 -10.61
N LYS A 146 -30.35 9.84 -10.16
CA LYS A 146 -29.49 8.66 -10.24
C LYS A 146 -30.02 7.49 -9.41
N ILE A 147 -30.65 7.75 -8.26
CA ILE A 147 -31.31 6.70 -7.47
C ILE A 147 -32.48 6.08 -8.24
N LYS A 148 -33.32 6.91 -8.87
CA LYS A 148 -34.41 6.41 -9.74
C LYS A 148 -33.84 5.57 -10.88
N GLU A 149 -32.78 6.03 -11.55
CA GLU A 149 -32.10 5.27 -12.60
C GLU A 149 -31.58 3.92 -12.08
N ILE A 150 -30.95 3.89 -10.88
CA ILE A 150 -30.48 2.66 -10.24
C ILE A 150 -31.63 1.68 -10.01
N GLU A 151 -32.77 2.14 -9.49
CA GLU A 151 -33.96 1.31 -9.28
C GLU A 151 -34.47 0.72 -10.59
N THR A 152 -34.59 1.54 -11.65
CA THR A 152 -35.00 1.05 -12.97
C THR A 152 -34.03 0.01 -13.54
N GLN A 153 -32.71 0.22 -13.38
CA GLN A 153 -31.70 -0.72 -13.86
C GLN A 153 -31.69 -2.02 -13.04
N GLN A 154 -31.90 -1.95 -11.73
CA GLN A 154 -32.07 -3.14 -10.89
C GLN A 154 -33.28 -3.97 -11.31
N LEU A 155 -34.41 -3.32 -11.61
CA LEU A 155 -35.59 -4.00 -12.14
C LEU A 155 -35.31 -4.65 -13.50
N ARG A 156 -34.63 -3.95 -14.41
CA ARG A 156 -34.22 -4.50 -15.72
C ARG A 156 -33.30 -5.72 -15.57
N ILE A 157 -32.34 -5.67 -14.66
CA ILE A 157 -31.45 -6.80 -14.37
C ILE A 157 -32.25 -7.99 -13.83
N LYS A 158 -33.15 -7.78 -12.85
CA LYS A 158 -33.99 -8.84 -12.30
C LYS A 158 -34.88 -9.49 -13.36
N ASN A 159 -35.50 -8.67 -14.22
CA ASN A 159 -36.35 -9.16 -15.31
C ASN A 159 -35.54 -9.99 -16.32
N LEU A 160 -34.33 -9.53 -16.67
CA LEU A 160 -33.45 -10.25 -17.58
C LEU A 160 -32.93 -11.55 -16.94
N GLU A 161 -32.58 -11.54 -15.65
CA GLU A 161 -32.17 -12.74 -14.92
C GLU A 161 -33.28 -13.81 -14.94
N ALA A 162 -34.54 -13.42 -14.74
CA ALA A 162 -35.71 -14.30 -14.78
C ALA A 162 -36.10 -14.78 -16.19
N GLN A 163 -35.75 -14.04 -17.24
CA GLN A 163 -36.10 -14.37 -18.62
C GLN A 163 -35.31 -15.58 -19.16
N ASP A 164 -35.94 -16.45 -19.95
CA ASP A 164 -35.28 -17.63 -20.49
C ASP A 164 -34.14 -17.31 -21.48
N PRO A 165 -33.01 -18.06 -21.48
CA PRO A 165 -31.89 -17.82 -22.38
C PRO A 165 -32.23 -17.90 -23.88
N SER A 166 -33.23 -18.72 -24.24
CA SER A 166 -33.68 -18.91 -25.63
C SER A 166 -34.24 -17.60 -26.23
N THR A 167 -35.02 -16.87 -25.45
CA THR A 167 -35.60 -15.58 -25.87
C THR A 167 -34.58 -14.44 -25.93
N SER A 168 -33.41 -14.60 -25.30
CA SER A 168 -32.35 -13.59 -25.20
C SER A 168 -31.21 -13.78 -26.21
N GLY A 169 -31.41 -14.57 -27.26
CA GLY A 169 -30.37 -14.85 -28.26
C GLY A 169 -29.31 -15.85 -27.79
N GLY A 170 -29.63 -16.67 -26.79
CA GLY A 170 -28.76 -17.70 -26.23
C GLY A 170 -28.08 -17.31 -24.91
N PRO A 171 -27.43 -18.28 -24.23
CA PRO A 171 -26.85 -18.08 -22.90
C PRO A 171 -25.72 -17.05 -22.88
N ALA A 172 -24.85 -17.05 -23.90
CA ALA A 172 -23.72 -16.12 -23.99
C ALA A 172 -24.17 -14.66 -24.19
N ALA A 173 -25.18 -14.43 -25.04
CA ALA A 173 -25.74 -13.10 -25.27
C ALA A 173 -26.43 -12.56 -24.01
N LYS A 174 -27.18 -13.43 -23.31
CA LYS A 174 -27.78 -13.12 -22.00
C LYS A 174 -26.72 -12.70 -20.98
N GLU A 175 -25.65 -13.48 -20.83
CA GLU A 175 -24.57 -13.20 -19.88
C GLU A 175 -23.84 -11.88 -20.20
N HIS A 176 -23.55 -11.64 -21.48
CA HIS A 176 -22.93 -10.38 -21.92
C HIS A 176 -23.81 -9.17 -21.59
N ARG A 177 -25.13 -9.26 -21.85
CA ARG A 177 -26.09 -8.19 -21.54
C ARG A 177 -26.19 -7.96 -20.03
N LEU A 178 -26.22 -9.02 -19.23
CA LEU A 178 -26.18 -8.93 -17.77
C LEU A 178 -24.89 -8.26 -17.27
N ARG A 179 -23.74 -8.62 -17.83
CA ARG A 179 -22.45 -8.03 -17.48
C ARG A 179 -22.43 -6.53 -17.76
N SER A 180 -22.89 -6.11 -18.93
CA SER A 180 -23.00 -4.70 -19.32
C SER A 180 -23.97 -3.93 -18.41
N MET A 181 -25.15 -4.48 -18.11
CA MET A 181 -26.11 -3.85 -17.20
C MET A 181 -25.57 -3.74 -15.77
N LYS A 182 -24.86 -4.77 -15.27
CA LYS A 182 -24.21 -4.75 -13.95
C LYS A 182 -23.09 -3.72 -13.87
N GLN A 183 -22.30 -3.55 -14.93
CA GLN A 183 -21.29 -2.49 -15.02
C GLN A 183 -21.94 -1.10 -14.99
N HIS A 184 -22.97 -0.88 -15.82
CA HIS A 184 -23.69 0.38 -15.83
C HIS A 184 -24.33 0.71 -14.47
N LEU A 185 -24.90 -0.28 -13.79
CA LEU A 185 -25.41 -0.12 -12.42
C LEU A 185 -24.29 0.31 -11.45
N GLN A 186 -23.11 -0.29 -11.54
CA GLN A 186 -21.96 0.10 -10.71
C GLN A 186 -21.54 1.55 -10.98
N ASP A 187 -21.54 1.97 -12.24
CA ASP A 187 -21.24 3.36 -12.63
C ASP A 187 -22.27 4.33 -12.05
N LEU A 188 -23.56 4.02 -12.13
CA LEU A 188 -24.62 4.84 -11.55
C LEU A 188 -24.49 4.98 -10.03
N ILE A 189 -24.16 3.90 -9.32
CA ILE A 189 -23.90 3.94 -7.87
C ILE A 189 -22.72 4.88 -7.56
N ILE A 190 -21.67 4.86 -8.37
CA ILE A 190 -20.52 5.74 -8.21
C ILE A 190 -20.94 7.20 -8.47
N LEU A 191 -21.65 7.46 -9.57
CA LEU A 191 -22.10 8.81 -9.94
C LEU A 191 -23.04 9.44 -8.90
N ALA A 192 -23.89 8.65 -8.25
CA ALA A 192 -24.79 9.13 -7.21
C ALA A 192 -24.07 9.72 -5.99
N ASP A 193 -22.88 9.22 -5.64
CA ASP A 193 -22.14 9.61 -4.42
C ASP A 193 -20.82 10.36 -4.72
N ILE A 194 -20.40 10.49 -5.99
CA ILE A 194 -19.10 11.10 -6.35
C ILE A 194 -18.98 12.58 -6.00
N ASN A 195 -20.10 13.30 -6.05
CA ASN A 195 -20.17 14.73 -5.79
C ASN A 195 -20.49 15.04 -4.31
N ASP A 196 -20.66 14.02 -3.45
CA ASP A 196 -20.91 14.24 -2.03
C ASP A 196 -19.62 14.74 -1.33
N PRO A 197 -19.64 15.96 -0.74
CA PRO A 197 -18.47 16.52 -0.08
C PRO A 197 -18.03 15.72 1.16
N VAL A 198 -18.96 15.05 1.85
CA VAL A 198 -18.63 14.21 3.02
C VAL A 198 -17.93 12.93 2.61
N VAL A 199 -18.33 12.32 1.48
CA VAL A 199 -17.64 11.17 0.90
C VAL A 199 -16.21 11.55 0.52
N LYS A 200 -16.04 12.70 -0.16
CA LYS A 200 -14.72 13.22 -0.52
C LYS A 200 -13.85 13.45 0.73
N ARG A 201 -14.39 14.09 1.76
CA ARG A 201 -13.68 14.32 3.04
C ARG A 201 -13.24 12.99 3.68
N LYS A 202 -14.17 12.04 3.84
CA LYS A 202 -13.88 10.71 4.43
C LYS A 202 -12.80 9.96 3.64
N PHE A 203 -12.82 10.07 2.31
CA PHE A 203 -11.79 9.48 1.45
C PHE A 203 -10.42 10.14 1.66
N GLU A 204 -10.35 11.47 1.66
CA GLU A 204 -9.11 12.23 1.85
C GLU A 204 -8.50 12.02 3.25
N ASP A 205 -9.34 11.87 4.27
CA ASP A 205 -8.94 11.56 5.65
C ASP A 205 -8.52 10.08 5.85
N GLY A 206 -8.77 9.21 4.86
CA GLY A 206 -8.43 7.79 4.93
C GLY A 206 -9.43 6.94 5.76
N LEU A 207 -10.61 7.47 6.05
CA LEU A 207 -11.71 6.80 6.77
C LEU A 207 -12.75 6.19 5.81
N GLY A 208 -12.46 6.18 4.52
CA GLY A 208 -13.33 5.61 3.49
C GLY A 208 -13.46 4.10 3.65
N ASN A 209 -14.70 3.60 3.64
CA ASN A 209 -14.95 2.16 3.67
C ASN A 209 -14.76 1.55 2.28
N MET A 210 -13.66 0.83 2.08
CA MET A 210 -13.31 0.21 0.79
C MET A 210 -14.29 -0.87 0.32
N ASN A 211 -15.26 -1.32 1.13
CA ASN A 211 -16.32 -2.21 0.63
C ASN A 211 -17.27 -1.46 -0.32
N LYS A 212 -17.48 -0.14 -0.12
CA LYS A 212 -18.34 0.66 -1.00
C LYS A 212 -17.64 0.96 -2.33
N PRO A 213 -18.35 0.88 -3.48
CA PRO A 213 -17.75 1.12 -4.80
C PRO A 213 -17.11 2.51 -4.94
N ILE A 214 -17.72 3.54 -4.37
CA ILE A 214 -17.25 4.92 -4.50
C ILE A 214 -15.83 5.12 -3.94
N TYR A 215 -15.53 4.59 -2.75
CA TYR A 215 -14.20 4.72 -2.15
C TYR A 215 -13.14 3.94 -2.95
N ARG A 216 -13.50 2.77 -3.49
CA ARG A 216 -12.62 2.01 -4.38
C ARG A 216 -12.31 2.77 -5.67
N HIS A 217 -13.32 3.35 -6.29
CA HIS A 217 -13.17 4.16 -7.50
C HIS A 217 -12.30 5.40 -7.25
N LEU A 218 -12.52 6.11 -6.14
CA LEU A 218 -11.68 7.27 -5.77
C LEU A 218 -10.23 6.85 -5.48
N ALA A 219 -10.02 5.72 -4.80
CA ALA A 219 -8.69 5.17 -4.53
C ALA A 219 -7.98 4.78 -5.83
N GLU A 220 -8.68 4.11 -6.74
CA GLU A 220 -8.16 3.71 -8.04
C GLU A 220 -7.78 4.93 -8.88
N LYS A 221 -8.64 5.95 -8.93
CA LYS A 221 -8.36 7.22 -9.63
C LYS A 221 -7.11 7.90 -9.09
N LYS A 222 -6.99 8.02 -7.76
CA LYS A 222 -5.80 8.60 -7.10
C LYS A 222 -4.53 7.80 -7.39
N TRP A 223 -4.63 6.47 -7.38
CA TRP A 223 -3.52 5.58 -7.68
C TRP A 223 -3.06 5.68 -9.15
N ARG A 224 -4.00 5.67 -10.10
CA ARG A 224 -3.74 5.81 -11.55
C ARG A 224 -3.10 7.15 -11.92
N GLN A 225 -3.41 8.22 -11.19
CA GLN A 225 -2.85 9.55 -11.44
C GLN A 225 -1.34 9.63 -11.21
N PHE A 226 -0.81 8.93 -10.19
CA PHE A 226 0.59 9.08 -9.80
C PHE A 226 1.30 7.75 -9.51
N LYS A 227 0.91 7.05 -8.44
CA LYS A 227 1.62 5.85 -7.96
C LYS A 227 1.78 4.79 -9.04
N ARG A 228 0.71 4.49 -9.79
CA ARG A 228 0.75 3.52 -10.90
C ARG A 228 1.78 3.91 -11.95
N ARG A 229 1.81 5.19 -12.36
CA ARG A 229 2.74 5.69 -13.39
C ARG A 229 4.19 5.57 -12.93
N VAL A 230 4.47 5.87 -11.66
CA VAL A 230 5.81 5.68 -11.08
C VAL A 230 6.21 4.21 -11.09
N LEU A 231 5.31 3.33 -10.69
CA LEU A 231 5.57 1.89 -10.64
C LEU A 231 5.76 1.29 -12.05
N GLU A 232 4.92 1.67 -13.01
CA GLU A 232 5.01 1.29 -14.42
C GLU A 232 6.32 1.78 -15.06
N GLN A 233 6.72 3.03 -14.78
CA GLN A 233 8.02 3.57 -15.18
C GLN A 233 9.17 2.72 -14.63
N ARG A 234 9.13 2.34 -13.35
CA ARG A 234 10.22 1.57 -12.71
C ARG A 234 10.30 0.14 -13.25
N ILE A 235 9.18 -0.51 -13.46
CA ILE A 235 9.12 -1.86 -14.05
C ILE A 235 9.72 -1.88 -15.45
N THR A 236 9.37 -0.88 -16.27
CA THR A 236 9.87 -0.75 -17.65
C THR A 236 11.34 -0.35 -17.68
N GLN A 237 11.72 0.69 -16.92
CA GLN A 237 13.09 1.22 -16.88
C GLN A 237 14.09 0.19 -16.36
N LEU A 238 13.69 -0.61 -15.38
CA LEU A 238 14.54 -1.63 -14.79
C LEU A 238 14.30 -2.99 -15.46
N ALA A 239 13.69 -3.03 -16.65
CA ALA A 239 13.49 -4.21 -17.49
C ALA A 239 12.92 -5.45 -16.76
N ILE A 240 12.12 -5.24 -15.70
CA ILE A 240 11.40 -6.34 -15.04
C ILE A 240 10.43 -6.99 -16.03
N VAL A 241 9.81 -6.15 -16.86
CA VAL A 241 9.20 -6.52 -18.13
C VAL A 241 10.16 -6.02 -19.22
N PRO A 242 10.67 -6.86 -20.12
CA PRO A 242 10.22 -8.22 -20.43
C PRO A 242 10.94 -9.36 -19.68
N ASP A 243 12.00 -9.10 -18.90
CA ASP A 243 12.91 -10.17 -18.42
C ASP A 243 12.19 -11.26 -17.62
N LEU A 244 11.42 -10.89 -16.60
CA LEU A 244 10.73 -11.85 -15.72
C LEU A 244 9.36 -12.24 -16.24
N LEU A 245 8.59 -11.28 -16.77
CA LEU A 245 7.29 -11.51 -17.39
C LEU A 245 7.20 -10.77 -18.73
N PRO A 246 6.54 -11.34 -19.76
CA PRO A 246 6.45 -10.73 -21.08
C PRO A 246 5.57 -9.47 -21.08
N SER A 247 4.49 -9.47 -20.30
CA SER A 247 3.62 -8.32 -20.11
C SER A 247 3.05 -8.32 -18.69
N LEU A 248 2.75 -7.15 -18.16
CA LEU A 248 2.17 -6.99 -16.83
C LEU A 248 1.19 -5.81 -16.84
N ASN A 249 -0.09 -6.10 -16.61
CA ASN A 249 -1.10 -5.08 -16.41
C ASN A 249 -1.29 -4.83 -14.92
N LEU A 250 -0.93 -3.63 -14.48
CA LEU A 250 -1.10 -3.23 -13.09
C LEU A 250 -2.58 -2.96 -12.82
N VAL A 251 -3.20 -3.79 -11.98
CA VAL A 251 -4.61 -3.68 -11.56
C VAL A 251 -4.74 -3.36 -10.06
N ALA A 252 -3.74 -3.64 -9.24
CA ALA A 252 -3.74 -3.35 -7.79
C ALA A 252 -2.52 -2.53 -7.36
N ASP A 253 -2.68 -1.71 -6.32
CA ASP A 253 -1.56 -0.99 -5.69
C ASP A 253 -0.76 -1.92 -4.78
N VAL A 254 0.56 -1.71 -4.69
CA VAL A 254 1.45 -2.46 -3.80
C VAL A 254 2.42 -1.52 -3.14
N ASP A 255 2.36 -1.46 -1.81
CA ASP A 255 3.38 -0.82 -1.01
C ASP A 255 4.30 -1.87 -0.37
N LEU A 256 5.61 -1.67 -0.56
CA LEU A 256 6.67 -2.50 0.02
C LEU A 256 7.25 -1.83 1.27
N GLY A 257 7.55 -2.63 2.29
CA GLY A 257 8.38 -2.17 3.39
C GLY A 257 9.14 -3.29 4.08
N PHE A 258 10.15 -2.91 4.87
CA PHE A 258 10.87 -3.80 5.77
C PHE A 258 10.74 -3.26 7.19
N GLY A 259 10.10 -4.04 8.07
CA GLY A 259 9.72 -3.55 9.40
C GLY A 259 8.90 -2.26 9.31
N ARG A 260 9.37 -1.19 9.96
CA ARG A 260 8.70 0.13 9.94
C ARG A 260 9.09 1.01 8.74
N LYS A 261 10.11 0.65 7.97
CA LYS A 261 10.63 1.47 6.86
C LYS A 261 9.89 1.13 5.55
N PRO A 262 9.11 2.06 4.97
CA PRO A 262 8.60 1.89 3.61
C PRO A 262 9.75 2.00 2.60
N VAL A 263 9.66 1.27 1.50
CA VAL A 263 10.66 1.24 0.42
C VAL A 263 9.96 1.63 -0.87
N ALA A 264 10.53 2.60 -1.61
CA ALA A 264 9.95 2.99 -2.89
C ALA A 264 10.31 1.96 -3.98
N PRO A 265 9.49 1.85 -5.05
CA PRO A 265 9.75 0.89 -6.13
C PRO A 265 11.11 1.16 -6.80
N GLY A 266 11.97 0.15 -6.77
CA GLY A 266 13.32 0.19 -7.34
C GLY A 266 14.37 0.86 -6.46
N ASP A 267 14.08 1.17 -5.21
CA ASP A 267 15.11 1.69 -4.28
C ASP A 267 16.15 0.62 -3.92
N PHE A 268 17.34 1.08 -3.55
CA PHE A 268 18.36 0.21 -2.97
C PHE A 268 18.03 -0.09 -1.51
N VAL A 269 18.11 -1.36 -1.13
CA VAL A 269 17.88 -1.83 0.23
C VAL A 269 19.16 -2.51 0.74
N ASP A 270 19.60 -2.10 1.92
CA ASP A 270 20.77 -2.69 2.59
C ASP A 270 20.50 -4.15 2.97
N SER A 271 21.53 -4.98 2.90
CA SER A 271 21.46 -6.42 3.11
C SER A 271 20.98 -6.76 4.52
N ALA A 272 21.40 -6.01 5.55
CA ALA A 272 20.90 -6.16 6.92
C ALA A 272 19.38 -5.88 7.07
N ILE A 273 18.81 -5.02 6.22
CA ILE A 273 17.38 -4.72 6.23
C ILE A 273 16.62 -5.81 5.47
N SER A 274 17.12 -6.21 4.30
CA SER A 274 16.50 -7.24 3.45
C SER A 274 16.72 -8.67 3.94
N GLU A 275 17.56 -8.89 4.96
CA GLU A 275 17.69 -10.18 5.64
C GLU A 275 16.34 -10.63 6.20
N LYS A 276 15.55 -9.69 6.74
CA LYS A 276 14.20 -9.94 7.23
C LYS A 276 13.21 -9.94 6.07
N MET A 277 12.18 -10.78 6.17
CA MET A 277 11.13 -10.87 5.17
C MET A 277 10.33 -9.55 5.07
N PRO A 278 9.97 -9.08 3.86
CA PRO A 278 9.25 -7.84 3.69
C PRO A 278 7.81 -7.90 4.20
N ARG A 279 7.21 -6.73 4.40
CA ARG A 279 5.76 -6.55 4.52
C ARG A 279 5.22 -6.00 3.21
N LEU A 280 4.09 -6.53 2.77
CA LEU A 280 3.39 -6.08 1.58
C LEU A 280 2.01 -5.58 1.98
N ASN A 281 1.59 -4.46 1.38
CA ASN A 281 0.24 -3.97 1.48
C ASN A 281 -0.32 -3.86 0.06
N VAL A 282 -1.29 -4.71 -0.26
CA VAL A 282 -1.87 -4.83 -1.61
C VAL A 282 -3.30 -4.31 -1.58
N GLN A 283 -3.54 -3.17 -2.22
CA GLN A 283 -4.89 -2.60 -2.31
C GLN A 283 -5.54 -3.03 -3.62
N THR A 284 -6.63 -3.78 -3.51
CA THR A 284 -7.50 -4.13 -4.64
C THR A 284 -8.62 -3.10 -4.81
N PHE A 285 -9.01 -2.84 -6.06
CA PHE A 285 -10.11 -1.94 -6.41
C PHE A 285 -11.38 -2.70 -6.86
N THR A 286 -11.24 -3.98 -7.18
CA THR A 286 -12.36 -4.89 -7.48
C THR A 286 -13.05 -5.37 -6.20
N PRO A 287 -14.38 -5.58 -6.19
CA PRO A 287 -15.07 -6.14 -5.04
C PRO A 287 -14.71 -7.62 -4.85
N GLY A 288 -14.97 -8.14 -3.65
CA GLY A 288 -14.82 -9.56 -3.33
C GLY A 288 -13.48 -9.91 -2.69
N GLU A 289 -13.43 -11.09 -2.09
CA GLU A 289 -12.20 -11.67 -1.55
C GLU A 289 -11.49 -12.45 -2.66
N LYS A 290 -10.17 -12.37 -2.66
CA LYS A 290 -9.31 -13.03 -3.64
C LYS A 290 -8.23 -13.80 -2.93
N LEU A 291 -7.91 -14.98 -3.43
CA LEU A 291 -6.69 -15.68 -3.02
C LEU A 291 -5.54 -15.29 -3.93
N VAL A 292 -4.40 -15.01 -3.30
CA VAL A 292 -3.24 -14.46 -3.97
C VAL A 292 -1.99 -15.27 -3.64
N THR A 293 -1.11 -15.32 -4.64
CA THR A 293 0.22 -15.92 -4.56
C THR A 293 1.29 -14.86 -4.73
N VAL A 294 2.21 -14.77 -3.78
CA VAL A 294 3.36 -13.85 -3.80
C VAL A 294 4.62 -14.62 -4.16
N VAL A 295 5.34 -14.15 -5.18
CA VAL A 295 6.60 -14.74 -5.62
C VAL A 295 7.67 -13.66 -5.67
N VAL A 296 8.83 -13.93 -5.08
CA VAL A 296 10.00 -13.03 -5.12
C VAL A 296 11.12 -13.67 -5.92
N VAL A 297 11.55 -12.99 -6.97
CA VAL A 297 12.57 -13.48 -7.91
C VAL A 297 13.67 -12.44 -8.08
N ASP A 298 14.91 -12.89 -7.98
CA ASP A 298 16.12 -12.16 -8.35
C ASP A 298 16.44 -12.44 -9.81
N ALA A 299 16.54 -11.38 -10.61
CA ALA A 299 16.73 -11.45 -12.06
C ALA A 299 18.21 -11.60 -12.48
N ASP A 300 19.15 -11.23 -11.62
CA ASP A 300 20.51 -10.87 -12.03
C ASP A 300 21.59 -11.70 -11.34
N VAL A 301 21.34 -12.98 -11.09
CA VAL A 301 22.34 -13.83 -10.44
C VAL A 301 23.43 -14.22 -11.45
N PRO A 302 24.71 -13.86 -11.25
CA PRO A 302 25.75 -14.11 -12.23
C PRO A 302 26.11 -15.60 -12.31
N VAL A 303 26.24 -16.12 -13.53
CA VAL A 303 26.75 -17.47 -13.84
C VAL A 303 27.98 -17.33 -14.72
N THR A 304 29.16 -17.52 -14.12
CA THR A 304 30.47 -17.39 -14.78
C THR A 304 30.63 -18.32 -15.97
N GLU A 305 30.17 -19.57 -15.83
CA GLU A 305 30.32 -20.62 -16.86
C GLU A 305 29.62 -20.27 -18.17
N LYS A 306 28.49 -19.56 -18.10
CA LYS A 306 27.66 -19.20 -19.25
C LYS A 306 27.85 -17.77 -19.72
N ASP A 307 28.76 -17.01 -19.07
CA ASP A 307 28.95 -15.57 -19.27
C ASP A 307 27.62 -14.81 -19.32
N GLY A 308 26.75 -15.07 -18.32
CA GLY A 308 25.38 -14.56 -18.32
C GLY A 308 24.74 -14.54 -16.93
N PHE A 309 23.45 -14.21 -16.89
CA PHE A 309 22.65 -14.16 -15.66
C PHE A 309 21.61 -15.27 -15.61
N THR A 310 21.26 -15.69 -14.41
CA THR A 310 20.19 -16.63 -14.11
C THR A 310 19.23 -16.07 -13.07
N TYR A 311 18.08 -16.72 -12.96
CA TYR A 311 17.04 -16.35 -12.01
C TYR A 311 17.18 -17.11 -10.70
N ARG A 312 16.84 -16.46 -9.59
CA ARG A 312 16.78 -17.11 -8.28
C ARG A 312 15.49 -16.76 -7.54
N CYS A 313 14.77 -17.78 -7.08
CA CYS A 313 13.58 -17.60 -6.27
C CYS A 313 13.93 -17.44 -4.79
N HIS A 314 13.48 -16.33 -4.20
CA HIS A 314 13.68 -16.01 -2.80
C HIS A 314 12.50 -16.43 -1.92
N LEU A 315 11.28 -16.41 -2.45
CA LEU A 315 10.06 -16.72 -1.69
C LEU A 315 8.92 -17.13 -2.62
N ILE A 316 8.13 -18.12 -2.19
CA ILE A 316 6.83 -18.47 -2.77
C ILE A 316 5.85 -18.64 -1.62
N ALA A 317 4.82 -17.80 -1.56
CA ALA A 317 3.72 -17.89 -0.60
C ALA A 317 2.38 -17.86 -1.33
N SER A 318 1.52 -18.84 -1.08
CA SER A 318 0.26 -19.06 -1.80
C SER A 318 -0.94 -19.02 -0.85
N ASN A 319 -2.15 -18.95 -1.42
CA ASN A 319 -3.43 -19.05 -0.68
C ASN A 319 -3.61 -17.94 0.37
N ILE A 320 -3.12 -16.74 0.07
CA ILE A 320 -3.25 -15.58 0.95
C ILE A 320 -4.54 -14.85 0.57
N SER A 321 -5.50 -14.77 1.49
CA SER A 321 -6.72 -14.01 1.26
C SER A 321 -6.46 -12.50 1.37
N ILE A 322 -6.89 -11.78 0.34
CA ILE A 322 -6.92 -10.31 0.33
C ILE A 322 -8.31 -9.83 -0.05
N SER A 323 -8.68 -8.67 0.47
CA SER A 323 -9.92 -7.99 0.12
C SER A 323 -9.68 -6.48 0.07
N PRO A 324 -10.60 -5.68 -0.47
CA PRO A 324 -10.43 -4.23 -0.50
C PRO A 324 -10.27 -3.60 0.90
N SER A 325 -10.82 -4.23 1.93
CA SER A 325 -10.71 -3.81 3.34
C SER A 325 -9.51 -4.45 4.05
N ASN A 326 -9.15 -5.70 3.71
CA ASN A 326 -8.00 -6.40 4.25
C ASN A 326 -6.88 -6.49 3.20
N THR A 327 -5.99 -5.50 3.23
CA THR A 327 -4.94 -5.30 2.23
C THR A 327 -3.57 -5.79 2.70
N SER A 328 -3.39 -6.03 3.99
CA SER A 328 -2.10 -6.36 4.58
C SER A 328 -1.76 -7.83 4.33
N ILE A 329 -0.57 -8.08 3.76
CA ILE A 329 0.01 -9.41 3.64
C ILE A 329 1.19 -9.52 4.63
N PRO A 330 0.95 -9.98 5.87
CA PRO A 330 1.97 -10.03 6.91
C PRO A 330 2.78 -11.32 6.78
N LEU A 331 3.68 -11.39 5.79
CA LEU A 331 4.49 -12.60 5.52
C LEU A 331 5.19 -13.14 6.78
N GLN A 332 5.72 -12.26 7.64
CA GLN A 332 6.41 -12.68 8.88
C GLN A 332 5.49 -13.40 9.86
N ARG A 333 4.22 -12.98 9.97
CA ARG A 333 3.23 -13.65 10.82
C ARG A 333 2.83 -14.98 10.21
N ILE A 334 2.62 -15.01 8.89
CA ILE A 334 2.31 -16.23 8.15
C ILE A 334 3.42 -17.27 8.36
N ALA A 335 4.70 -16.87 8.31
CA ALA A 335 5.80 -17.79 8.59
C ALA A 335 5.81 -18.34 10.02
N GLN A 336 5.41 -17.53 11.02
CA GLN A 336 5.29 -17.99 12.41
C GLN A 336 4.11 -18.93 12.62
N GLU A 337 3.01 -18.72 11.89
CA GLU A 337 1.84 -19.60 11.88
C GLU A 337 2.20 -20.94 11.21
N ASP A 338 2.81 -20.90 10.03
CA ASP A 338 3.23 -22.09 9.28
C ASP A 338 4.22 -22.99 10.06
N GLN A 339 5.02 -22.40 10.96
CA GLN A 339 5.91 -23.15 11.86
C GLN A 339 5.15 -23.98 12.90
N LYS A 340 3.97 -23.51 13.32
CA LYS A 340 3.12 -24.19 14.30
C LYS A 340 2.18 -25.20 13.65
N THR A 341 1.89 -25.02 12.36
CA THR A 341 1.01 -25.90 11.60
C THR A 341 1.74 -27.21 11.24
N GLU A 342 1.21 -28.32 11.74
CA GLU A 342 1.72 -29.67 11.45
C GLU A 342 1.34 -30.11 10.03
N ASP A 343 0.12 -29.79 9.61
CA ASP A 343 -0.42 -30.16 8.30
C ASP A 343 0.33 -29.46 7.14
N PRO A 344 0.99 -30.21 6.23
CA PRO A 344 1.76 -29.62 5.14
C PRO A 344 0.89 -28.94 4.08
N SER A 345 -0.39 -29.34 3.95
CA SER A 345 -1.35 -28.76 3.01
C SER A 345 -1.92 -27.42 3.48
N ALA A 346 -1.93 -27.18 4.80
CA ALA A 346 -2.43 -25.95 5.40
C ALA A 346 -1.38 -24.82 5.44
N LYS A 347 -0.09 -25.17 5.23
CA LYS A 347 0.99 -24.19 5.12
C LYS A 347 0.80 -23.29 3.92
N LYS A 348 1.07 -22.00 4.08
CA LYS A 348 0.92 -21.00 3.01
C LYS A 348 2.24 -20.71 2.31
N ILE A 349 3.36 -20.76 3.03
CA ILE A 349 4.69 -20.56 2.48
C ILE A 349 5.25 -21.89 2.01
N ALA A 350 5.36 -22.05 0.68
CA ALA A 350 6.01 -23.20 0.07
C ALA A 350 7.53 -23.10 0.15
N LEU A 351 8.05 -21.96 -0.32
CA LEU A 351 9.47 -21.71 -0.39
C LEU A 351 9.79 -20.59 0.60
N PRO A 352 10.50 -20.85 1.72
CA PRO A 352 10.73 -19.86 2.75
C PRO A 352 11.62 -18.72 2.25
N TRP A 353 11.55 -17.58 2.92
CA TRP A 353 12.38 -16.42 2.58
C TRP A 353 13.87 -16.75 2.65
N ALA A 354 14.57 -16.58 1.53
CA ALA A 354 16.02 -16.52 1.50
C ALA A 354 16.45 -15.05 1.44
N ALA A 355 17.37 -14.65 2.30
CA ALA A 355 17.92 -13.29 2.29
C ALA A 355 18.53 -12.98 0.90
N PRO A 356 18.21 -11.82 0.29
CA PRO A 356 18.86 -11.38 -0.92
C PRO A 356 20.33 -11.12 -0.69
N TRP A 357 21.16 -11.53 -1.64
CA TRP A 357 22.60 -11.29 -1.60
C TRP A 357 23.16 -11.15 -3.01
N ALA A 358 24.20 -10.33 -3.12
CA ALA A 358 24.91 -10.05 -4.36
C ALA A 358 26.41 -10.21 -4.10
N HIS A 359 27.19 -10.57 -5.10
CA HIS A 359 28.64 -10.69 -4.96
C HIS A 359 29.35 -9.34 -5.02
N LYS A 360 30.55 -9.27 -4.45
CA LYS A 360 31.38 -8.06 -4.54
C LYS A 360 31.82 -7.85 -5.99
N GLY A 361 31.68 -6.62 -6.49
CA GLY A 361 32.04 -6.24 -7.86
C GLY A 361 31.03 -6.65 -8.95
N ALA A 362 30.04 -7.49 -8.63
CA ALA A 362 28.89 -7.73 -9.49
C ALA A 362 28.00 -6.47 -9.59
N PRO A 363 27.20 -6.32 -10.66
CA PRO A 363 26.18 -5.28 -10.73
C PRO A 363 25.14 -5.45 -9.60
N TYR A 364 24.27 -4.47 -9.43
CA TYR A 364 23.15 -4.62 -8.51
C TYR A 364 22.18 -5.71 -9.01
N HIS A 365 21.53 -6.38 -8.07
CA HIS A 365 20.51 -7.38 -8.33
C HIS A 365 19.12 -6.74 -8.24
N ARG A 366 18.26 -7.00 -9.22
CA ARG A 366 16.85 -6.59 -9.24
C ARG A 366 16.00 -7.71 -8.63
N LEU A 367 15.38 -7.43 -7.47
CA LEU A 367 14.41 -8.33 -6.86
C LEU A 367 13.00 -7.88 -7.22
N GLY A 368 12.37 -8.62 -8.13
CA GLY A 368 10.97 -8.48 -8.49
C GLY A 368 10.07 -9.24 -7.50
N ILE A 369 9.08 -8.55 -6.95
CA ILE A 369 8.04 -9.11 -6.10
C ILE A 369 6.75 -9.08 -6.91
N PHE A 370 6.23 -10.25 -7.25
CA PHE A 370 5.02 -10.40 -8.04
C PHE A 370 3.88 -10.90 -7.17
N VAL A 371 2.69 -10.34 -7.43
CA VAL A 371 1.46 -10.68 -6.75
C VAL A 371 0.47 -11.19 -7.80
N PHE A 372 0.17 -12.48 -7.72
CA PHE A 372 -0.70 -13.18 -8.65
C PHE A 372 -2.06 -13.49 -8.04
N GLU A 373 -3.12 -13.32 -8.82
CA GLU A 373 -4.45 -13.84 -8.51
C GLU A 373 -4.50 -15.34 -8.80
N GLN A 374 -5.07 -16.10 -7.86
CA GLN A 374 -5.44 -17.48 -8.10
C GLN A 374 -6.83 -17.52 -8.75
N ASN A 375 -6.96 -18.22 -9.88
CA ASN A 375 -8.21 -18.25 -10.65
C ASN A 375 -9.37 -18.76 -9.78
N GLU A 376 -10.47 -18.01 -9.80
CA GLU A 376 -11.74 -18.35 -9.13
C GLU A 376 -11.60 -18.63 -7.63
N GLY A 377 -10.54 -18.15 -6.97
CA GLY A 377 -10.29 -18.42 -5.55
C GLY A 377 -9.99 -19.89 -5.24
N LYS A 378 -9.55 -20.67 -6.24
CA LYS A 378 -9.12 -22.06 -6.04
C LYS A 378 -7.76 -22.07 -5.34
N ALA A 379 -7.73 -22.65 -4.14
CA ALA A 379 -6.51 -22.84 -3.39
C ALA A 379 -5.53 -23.75 -4.16
N LEU A 380 -4.27 -23.33 -4.20
CA LEU A 380 -3.18 -24.12 -4.77
C LEU A 380 -2.66 -25.13 -3.75
N ASP A 381 -2.21 -26.27 -4.25
CA ASP A 381 -1.50 -27.25 -3.42
C ASP A 381 -0.05 -26.80 -3.21
N VAL A 382 0.20 -26.28 -2.01
CA VAL A 382 1.49 -25.71 -1.59
C VAL A 382 2.60 -26.77 -1.57
N THR A 383 2.26 -28.04 -1.36
CA THR A 383 3.25 -29.13 -1.25
C THR A 383 4.02 -29.36 -2.55
N LYS A 384 3.40 -29.09 -3.70
CA LYS A 384 4.03 -29.19 -5.02
C LYS A 384 5.19 -28.22 -5.18
N PHE A 385 5.11 -27.08 -4.51
CA PHE A 385 6.09 -26.01 -4.64
C PHE A 385 7.30 -26.18 -3.71
N ASN A 386 7.23 -27.03 -2.68
CA ASN A 386 8.35 -27.28 -1.77
C ASN A 386 9.58 -27.88 -2.47
N LYS A 387 9.36 -28.59 -3.59
CA LYS A 387 10.42 -29.20 -4.41
C LYS A 387 10.99 -28.24 -5.46
N THR A 388 10.50 -27.01 -5.52
CA THR A 388 10.94 -26.03 -6.52
C THR A 388 12.39 -25.64 -6.28
N GLN A 389 13.23 -25.81 -7.29
CA GLN A 389 14.61 -25.36 -7.22
C GLN A 389 14.67 -23.83 -7.20
N ARG A 390 15.48 -23.28 -6.28
CA ARG A 390 15.65 -21.84 -6.17
C ARG A 390 16.40 -21.26 -7.36
N MET A 391 17.48 -21.91 -7.78
CA MET A 391 18.33 -21.48 -8.88
C MET A 391 17.72 -21.90 -10.22
N GLY A 392 17.77 -21.01 -11.23
CA GLY A 392 17.18 -21.25 -12.54
C GLY A 392 15.65 -21.16 -12.57
N PHE A 393 15.03 -20.56 -11.54
CA PHE A 393 13.58 -20.49 -11.43
C PHE A 393 12.95 -19.61 -12.53
N ASN A 394 12.09 -20.19 -13.36
CA ASN A 394 11.38 -19.46 -14.40
C ASN A 394 9.97 -19.04 -13.93
N LEU A 395 9.80 -17.74 -13.71
CA LEU A 395 8.53 -17.16 -13.26
C LEU A 395 7.40 -17.34 -14.28
N ARG A 396 7.69 -17.28 -15.58
CA ARG A 396 6.68 -17.40 -16.65
C ARG A 396 6.08 -18.80 -16.64
N SER A 397 6.94 -19.82 -16.66
CA SER A 397 6.53 -21.21 -16.59
C SER A 397 5.74 -21.52 -15.32
N PHE A 398 6.15 -20.94 -14.18
CA PHE A 398 5.41 -21.08 -12.93
C PHE A 398 4.02 -20.45 -12.97
N ALA A 399 3.88 -19.26 -13.57
CA ALA A 399 2.59 -18.61 -13.72
C ALA A 399 1.67 -19.43 -14.64
N ASP A 400 2.18 -19.87 -15.79
CA ASP A 400 1.41 -20.64 -16.78
C ASP A 400 0.97 -22.01 -16.24
N SER A 401 1.87 -22.75 -15.58
CA SER A 401 1.57 -24.09 -15.05
C SER A 401 0.46 -24.07 -13.99
N ASN A 402 0.39 -22.98 -13.22
CA ASN A 402 -0.60 -22.79 -12.16
C ASN A 402 -1.77 -21.90 -12.59
N LYS A 403 -1.83 -21.51 -13.87
CA LYS A 403 -2.83 -20.60 -14.45
C LYS A 403 -2.99 -19.30 -13.65
N LEU A 404 -1.89 -18.72 -13.20
CA LEU A 404 -1.88 -17.53 -12.36
C LEU A 404 -1.93 -16.26 -13.21
N SER A 405 -2.71 -15.27 -12.77
CA SER A 405 -2.76 -13.96 -13.43
C SER A 405 -2.04 -12.91 -12.59
N ALA A 406 -1.05 -12.24 -13.18
CA ALA A 406 -0.28 -11.22 -12.46
C ALA A 406 -1.14 -9.95 -12.31
N ILE A 407 -1.53 -9.60 -11.08
CA ILE A 407 -2.34 -8.41 -10.78
C ILE A 407 -1.43 -7.19 -10.69
N THR A 408 -0.26 -7.36 -10.11
CA THR A 408 0.66 -6.26 -9.79
C THR A 408 2.05 -6.79 -9.44
N ALA A 409 3.04 -5.92 -9.52
CA ALA A 409 4.39 -6.21 -9.11
C ALA A 409 5.04 -4.97 -8.49
N THR A 410 5.99 -5.18 -7.60
CA THR A 410 6.90 -4.13 -7.12
C THR A 410 8.31 -4.68 -7.15
N LEU A 411 9.31 -3.82 -6.93
CA LEU A 411 10.69 -4.27 -6.91
C LEU A 411 11.54 -3.46 -5.96
N PHE A 412 12.68 -4.01 -5.60
CA PHE A 412 13.77 -3.28 -4.96
C PHE A 412 15.10 -3.83 -5.49
N ARG A 413 16.19 -3.10 -5.25
CA ARG A 413 17.53 -3.49 -5.69
C ARG A 413 18.43 -3.76 -4.50
N THR A 414 19.32 -4.72 -4.65
CA THR A 414 20.38 -5.00 -3.68
C THR A 414 21.72 -4.98 -4.38
N LYS A 415 22.78 -4.67 -3.64
CA LYS A 415 24.16 -4.69 -4.12
C LYS A 415 25.07 -5.05 -2.95
N TRP A 416 26.32 -5.39 -3.23
CA TRP A 416 27.30 -5.61 -2.17
C TRP A 416 27.42 -4.36 -1.28
N ASP A 417 27.24 -4.56 0.03
CA ASP A 417 27.38 -3.57 1.08
C ASP A 417 28.23 -4.13 2.24
N GLU A 418 28.48 -3.31 3.26
CA GLU A 418 29.31 -3.69 4.40
C GLU A 418 28.71 -4.84 5.21
N SER A 419 27.37 -4.92 5.27
CA SER A 419 26.66 -5.98 6.00
C SER A 419 26.54 -7.31 5.24
N MET A 420 26.81 -7.33 3.93
CA MET A 420 26.54 -8.48 3.05
C MET A 420 27.29 -9.73 3.50
N ALA A 421 28.57 -9.58 3.87
CA ALA A 421 29.40 -10.67 4.34
C ALA A 421 28.77 -11.37 5.56
N GLY A 422 28.29 -10.59 6.53
CA GLY A 422 27.64 -11.14 7.73
C GLY A 422 26.30 -11.81 7.44
N VAL A 423 25.52 -11.28 6.48
CA VAL A 423 24.25 -11.90 6.05
C VAL A 423 24.51 -13.22 5.32
N MET A 424 25.50 -13.26 4.42
CA MET A 424 25.90 -14.46 3.70
C MET A 424 26.43 -15.54 4.66
N GLU A 425 27.22 -15.16 5.66
CA GLU A 425 27.69 -16.08 6.70
C GLU A 425 26.52 -16.71 7.48
N ARG A 426 25.56 -15.90 7.93
CA ARG A 426 24.35 -16.40 8.61
C ARG A 426 23.47 -17.26 7.71
N ALA A 427 23.50 -17.02 6.40
CA ALA A 427 22.83 -17.83 5.39
C ALA A 427 23.62 -19.10 4.99
N GLY A 428 24.79 -19.35 5.59
CA GLY A 428 25.61 -20.54 5.30
C GLY A 428 26.42 -20.46 4.00
N LEU A 429 26.62 -19.25 3.45
CA LEU A 429 27.30 -19.01 2.17
C LEU A 429 28.72 -18.46 2.35
N LYS A 430 29.47 -18.99 3.32
CA LYS A 430 30.82 -18.51 3.66
C LYS A 430 31.76 -18.52 2.46
N ASP A 431 31.72 -19.57 1.66
CA ASP A 431 32.61 -19.76 0.51
C ASP A 431 32.39 -18.71 -0.59
N GLN A 432 31.19 -18.14 -0.67
CA GLN A 432 30.83 -17.15 -1.68
C GLN A 432 31.25 -15.72 -1.29
N ILE A 433 31.61 -15.49 -0.01
CA ILE A 433 31.99 -14.16 0.49
C ILE A 433 33.33 -13.69 -0.11
N ALA A 434 34.26 -14.62 -0.31
CA ALA A 434 35.59 -14.34 -0.84
C ALA A 434 35.61 -14.17 -2.38
N VAL A 435 34.49 -14.37 -3.06
CA VAL A 435 34.39 -14.28 -4.51
C VAL A 435 34.12 -12.83 -4.93
N GLU A 436 35.04 -12.27 -5.72
CA GLU A 436 34.92 -10.92 -6.28
C GLU A 436 34.92 -10.97 -7.81
N PHE A 437 33.91 -10.33 -8.41
CA PHE A 437 33.81 -10.16 -9.85
C PHE A 437 34.54 -8.90 -10.29
N LYS A 438 35.38 -9.02 -11.31
CA LYS A 438 36.02 -7.89 -11.99
C LYS A 438 35.51 -7.80 -13.41
N ARG A 439 35.47 -6.57 -13.94
CA ARG A 439 35.11 -6.35 -15.34
C ARG A 439 36.11 -7.06 -16.23
N LYS A 440 35.62 -7.87 -17.18
CA LYS A 440 36.44 -8.49 -18.21
C LYS A 440 37.14 -7.39 -19.02
N ARG A 441 38.47 -7.40 -19.01
CA ARG A 441 39.26 -6.46 -19.80
C ARG A 441 39.18 -6.91 -21.27
N VAL A 442 38.69 -6.03 -22.13
CA VAL A 442 38.69 -6.26 -23.58
C VAL A 442 40.06 -5.82 -24.10
N GLU A 443 40.84 -6.76 -24.60
CA GLU A 443 42.10 -6.43 -25.26
C GLU A 443 41.80 -5.74 -26.61
N PRO A 444 42.54 -4.68 -26.96
CA PRO A 444 42.34 -4.02 -28.24
C PRO A 444 42.61 -5.03 -29.37
N LEU A 445 41.75 -5.03 -30.39
CA LEU A 445 41.97 -5.84 -31.58
C LEU A 445 43.36 -5.49 -32.17
N PRO A 446 44.14 -6.49 -32.61
CA PRO A 446 45.47 -6.27 -33.13
C PRO A 446 45.43 -5.26 -34.27
N TYR A 447 46.18 -4.18 -34.11
CA TYR A 447 46.18 -3.07 -35.04
C TYR A 447 46.93 -3.47 -36.31
N LYS A 448 46.20 -3.75 -37.40
CA LYS A 448 46.78 -4.00 -38.73
C LYS A 448 47.28 -2.68 -39.32
N ARG A 449 48.44 -2.19 -38.88
CA ARG A 449 49.18 -1.15 -39.62
C ARG A 449 49.94 -1.85 -40.74
N ARG A 450 49.71 -1.43 -41.99
CA ARG A 450 50.50 -1.87 -43.14
C ARG A 450 51.91 -1.28 -42.94
N THR A 451 52.87 -2.11 -42.55
CA THR A 451 54.27 -1.68 -42.42
C THR A 451 54.84 -1.44 -43.81
N GLU A 452 55.68 -0.42 -43.97
CA GLU A 452 56.30 -0.01 -45.26
C GLU A 452 57.07 -1.14 -45.96
N ARG A 453 57.38 -2.24 -45.27
CA ARG A 453 57.98 -3.46 -45.84
C ARG A 453 57.04 -4.28 -46.75
N MET A 454 55.76 -3.92 -46.86
CA MET A 454 54.79 -4.56 -47.77
C MET A 454 54.45 -3.69 -49.00
N ARG A 455 55.37 -2.82 -49.43
CA ARG A 455 55.25 -2.01 -50.65
C ARG A 455 56.24 -2.45 -51.72
#